data_AF-A0A6P0UBQ4-F1
#
_entry.id   AF-A0A6P0UBQ4-F1
#
_cell.length_a   1.000
_cell.length_b   1.000
_cell.length_c   1.000
_cell.angle_alpha   90.00
_cell.angle_beta   90.00
_cell.angle_gamma   90.00
#
_symmetry.space_group_name_H-M   'P 1'
#
loop_
_entity.id
_entity.type
_entity.pdbx_description
1 polymer ?
#
loop_
_entity_poly.entity_id
_entity_poly.type
_entity_poly.pdbx_seq_one_letter_code
_entity_poly.pdbx_strand_id
1 'polypeptide(L)'
;MLIKGDNLLALNTLKKHFDKLPDNEKVKCIYIDPPYNTGAAFDHYDDNLEHSEWLTLFRDRLVILKDLLQEEGFVFVQLDDSEGPYGKMVMDDVFGRDNFLVTMYIQVRYDEKTLKEDMLFNKLIEQVYIYRKNSDVKGDVNRDQVEYTDEKFCYYIKELSEPDSEIQLGGKTVGIFKEGSYKIIKAEPSKKGLKEIWASGSILDGNSSGRFFRDYLTGRDKIDGLKVLYKVSNIGDDGRGYRYFTGPKRETATRGKYYQGVPENRQSEDVTYKFVPISNFIDLASYFGNCRHEGGVEFKSGKKPEILISKLIEMASSPGDIVLDCFGGSGTTFGVSHKMDRKWIGIEIGEQAESHIIPRMKNVIGGVDKTGISKEYEWQGGGSFKYYHLGESIISIDEETKKGEFNWSLGKQFIQESLLQSYDFAVQNISVFPVQIFQDEENRPTVGKILGTSNKAVYGLALLATPQERSLTITNEEIKTIYNSLKKQPDFQSLAIYTNKGIDIAQDTIPEDLDIIKVPHAIFSELER
;
A
#
# COMPACT_ATOMS: atom_id res chain seq x y z
N MET A 1 3.14 -2.75 -15.56
CA MET A 1 4.24 -3.64 -15.97
C MET A 1 4.16 -4.90 -15.15
N LEU A 2 4.55 -6.04 -15.71
CA LEU A 2 4.60 -7.32 -15.03
C LEU A 2 6.05 -7.82 -15.06
N ILE A 3 6.56 -8.28 -13.91
CA ILE A 3 7.89 -8.86 -13.76
C ILE A 3 7.72 -10.31 -13.30
N LYS A 4 8.28 -11.26 -14.05
CA LYS A 4 8.42 -12.66 -13.60
C LYS A 4 9.75 -12.83 -12.88
N GLY A 5 9.72 -13.30 -11.64
CA GLY A 5 10.90 -13.56 -10.85
C GLY A 5 10.66 -13.37 -9.35
N ASP A 6 11.71 -13.62 -8.55
CA ASP A 6 11.64 -13.42 -7.10
C ASP A 6 11.31 -11.96 -6.78
N ASN A 7 10.29 -11.77 -5.94
CA ASN A 7 9.78 -10.46 -5.63
C ASN A 7 10.71 -9.64 -4.73
N LEU A 8 11.52 -10.24 -3.86
CA LEU A 8 12.50 -9.49 -3.07
C LEU A 8 13.57 -8.87 -3.97
N LEU A 9 14.09 -9.63 -4.93
CA LEU A 9 15.07 -9.14 -5.90
C LEU A 9 14.48 -8.08 -6.84
N ALA A 10 13.27 -8.32 -7.35
CA ALA A 10 12.58 -7.36 -8.21
C ALA A 10 12.26 -6.05 -7.47
N LEU A 11 11.79 -6.11 -6.22
CA LEU A 11 11.54 -4.94 -5.39
C LEU A 11 12.82 -4.14 -5.11
N ASN A 12 13.94 -4.79 -4.79
CA ASN A 12 15.23 -4.12 -4.61
C ASN A 12 15.70 -3.42 -5.89
N THR A 13 15.48 -4.05 -7.04
CA THR A 13 15.79 -3.44 -8.35
C THR A 13 14.93 -2.21 -8.61
N LEU A 14 13.63 -2.29 -8.32
CA LEU A 14 12.71 -1.16 -8.45
C LEU A 14 13.06 -0.02 -7.50
N LYS A 15 13.44 -0.32 -6.26
CA LYS A 15 13.81 0.69 -5.25
C LYS A 15 14.87 1.64 -5.76
N LYS A 16 15.97 1.11 -6.33
CA LYS A 16 17.06 1.93 -6.92
C LYS A 16 16.58 2.92 -7.99
N HIS A 17 15.52 2.56 -8.73
CA HIS A 17 14.92 3.42 -9.73
C HIS A 17 13.99 4.45 -9.09
N PHE A 18 13.11 4.03 -8.18
CA PHE A 18 12.13 4.87 -7.50
C PHE A 18 12.77 5.90 -6.56
N ASP A 19 13.95 5.62 -5.99
CA ASP A 19 14.70 6.56 -5.17
C ASP A 19 15.08 7.85 -5.93
N LYS A 20 15.16 7.76 -7.26
CA LYS A 20 15.49 8.89 -8.15
C LYS A 20 14.23 9.65 -8.62
N LEU A 21 13.03 9.16 -8.31
CA LEU A 21 11.76 9.75 -8.75
C LEU A 21 11.20 10.73 -7.71
N PRO A 22 10.49 11.79 -8.14
CA PRO A 22 9.73 12.64 -7.23
C PRO A 22 8.59 11.85 -6.59
N ASP A 23 8.14 12.27 -5.40
CA ASP A 23 7.16 11.51 -4.61
C ASP A 23 5.87 11.22 -5.40
N ASN A 24 5.33 12.19 -6.14
CA ASN A 24 4.11 12.01 -6.96
C ASN A 24 4.25 11.00 -8.11
N GLU A 25 5.45 10.52 -8.42
CA GLU A 25 5.70 9.45 -9.39
C GLU A 25 5.96 8.09 -8.73
N LYS A 26 5.96 8.02 -7.40
CA LYS A 26 6.08 6.79 -6.62
C LYS A 26 4.75 6.02 -6.52
N VAL A 27 4.77 4.86 -5.88
CA VAL A 27 3.58 3.99 -5.72
C VAL A 27 2.57 4.64 -4.78
N LYS A 28 1.31 4.80 -5.21
CA LYS A 28 0.26 5.38 -4.36
C LYS A 28 -0.41 4.33 -3.48
N CYS A 29 -0.67 3.16 -4.04
CA CYS A 29 -1.43 2.09 -3.38
C CYS A 29 -0.68 0.76 -3.53
N ILE A 30 -0.51 0.06 -2.41
CA ILE A 30 0.06 -1.28 -2.40
C ILE A 30 -1.01 -2.24 -1.88
N TYR A 31 -1.31 -3.27 -2.64
CA TYR A 31 -2.11 -4.40 -2.17
C TYR A 31 -1.26 -5.65 -2.27
N ILE A 32 -1.14 -6.40 -1.18
CA ILE A 32 -0.46 -7.70 -1.18
C ILE A 32 -1.29 -8.76 -0.45
N ASP A 33 -1.19 -9.97 -0.98
CA ASP A 33 -1.83 -11.18 -0.47
C ASP A 33 -0.75 -12.29 -0.40
N PRO A 34 0.17 -12.21 0.58
CA PRO A 34 1.26 -13.17 0.71
C PRO A 34 0.71 -14.58 1.01
N PRO A 35 1.50 -15.65 0.81
CA PRO A 35 1.12 -16.99 1.24
C PRO A 35 0.88 -17.01 2.76
N TYR A 36 -0.15 -17.73 3.23
CA TYR A 36 -0.62 -17.70 4.62
C TYR A 36 0.10 -18.71 5.55
N ASN A 37 1.10 -19.43 5.04
CA ASN A 37 1.88 -20.43 5.76
C ASN A 37 0.99 -21.48 6.46
N THR A 38 -0.02 -21.99 5.76
CA THR A 38 -1.07 -22.84 6.34
C THR A 38 -0.64 -24.30 6.52
N GLY A 39 0.57 -24.66 6.11
CA GLY A 39 1.06 -26.03 6.07
C GLY A 39 0.39 -26.87 4.96
N ALA A 40 -0.33 -26.24 4.03
CA ALA A 40 -1.00 -26.92 2.94
C ALA A 40 -0.03 -27.11 1.76
N ALA A 41 -0.05 -28.29 1.14
CA ALA A 41 0.69 -28.50 -0.10
C ALA A 41 0.03 -27.72 -1.23
N PHE A 42 0.51 -26.50 -1.49
CA PHE A 42 0.27 -25.81 -2.75
C PHE A 42 1.37 -26.23 -3.73
N ASP A 43 0.99 -26.55 -4.97
CA ASP A 43 1.93 -27.06 -5.98
C ASP A 43 3.07 -26.07 -6.33
N HIS A 44 2.98 -24.81 -5.90
CA HIS A 44 3.80 -23.70 -6.44
C HIS A 44 4.30 -22.67 -5.40
N TYR A 45 4.00 -22.84 -4.10
CA TYR A 45 4.49 -21.99 -3.01
C TYR A 45 4.91 -22.89 -1.85
N ASP A 46 6.05 -22.61 -1.22
CA ASP A 46 6.40 -23.26 0.04
C ASP A 46 5.55 -22.65 1.16
N ASP A 47 4.37 -23.24 1.37
CA ASP A 47 3.40 -22.81 2.39
C ASP A 47 3.59 -23.58 3.71
N ASN A 48 4.80 -24.11 3.90
CA ASN A 48 5.22 -24.84 5.10
C ASN A 48 6.60 -24.36 5.59
N LEU A 49 6.80 -23.04 5.56
CA LEU A 49 8.00 -22.41 6.09
C LEU A 49 7.95 -22.39 7.61
N GLU A 50 9.12 -22.43 8.25
CA GLU A 50 9.20 -22.17 9.67
C GLU A 50 8.74 -20.73 9.95
N HIS A 51 7.98 -20.53 11.01
CA HIS A 51 7.28 -19.27 11.25
C HIS A 51 8.22 -18.05 11.31
N SER A 52 9.43 -18.20 11.87
CA SER A 52 10.41 -17.12 11.91
C SER A 52 11.00 -16.80 10.52
N GLU A 53 11.12 -17.80 9.64
CA GLU A 53 11.50 -17.61 8.24
C GLU A 53 10.42 -16.82 7.48
N TRP A 54 9.15 -17.20 7.64
CA TRP A 54 8.02 -16.47 7.04
C TRP A 54 7.99 -15.01 7.46
N LEU A 55 8.12 -14.74 8.78
CA LEU A 55 8.14 -13.37 9.30
C LEU A 55 9.31 -12.55 8.76
N THR A 56 10.49 -13.16 8.61
CA THR A 56 11.67 -12.50 8.06
C THR A 56 11.43 -12.13 6.59
N LEU A 57 10.98 -13.09 5.78
CA LEU A 57 10.67 -12.88 4.37
C LEU A 57 9.57 -11.82 4.18
N PHE A 58 8.56 -11.82 5.04
CA PHE A 58 7.48 -10.84 5.01
C PHE A 58 8.01 -9.44 5.37
N ARG A 59 8.79 -9.32 6.45
CA ARG A 59 9.39 -8.06 6.90
C ARG A 59 10.26 -7.41 5.83
N ASP A 60 11.16 -8.17 5.21
CA ASP A 60 12.12 -7.64 4.24
C ASP A 60 11.42 -7.01 3.03
N ARG A 61 10.31 -7.62 2.59
CA ARG A 61 9.46 -7.06 1.53
C ARG A 61 8.74 -5.80 1.98
N LEU A 62 8.14 -5.80 3.18
CA LEU A 62 7.43 -4.63 3.71
C LEU A 62 8.33 -3.40 3.84
N VAL A 63 9.59 -3.59 4.24
CA VAL A 63 10.58 -2.48 4.32
C VAL A 63 10.76 -1.82 2.96
N ILE A 64 10.97 -2.61 1.90
CA ILE A 64 11.16 -2.07 0.56
C ILE A 64 9.86 -1.46 0.03
N LEU A 65 8.72 -2.10 0.28
CA LEU A 65 7.40 -1.59 -0.10
C LEU A 65 7.13 -0.21 0.51
N LYS A 66 7.52 0.01 1.77
CA LYS A 66 7.42 1.32 2.41
C LYS A 66 8.27 2.38 1.70
N ASP A 67 9.48 2.05 1.26
CA ASP A 67 10.37 2.97 0.54
C ASP A 67 9.82 3.36 -0.85
N LEU A 68 9.14 2.41 -1.52
CA LEU A 68 8.49 2.60 -2.83
C LEU A 68 7.20 3.43 -2.76
N LEU A 69 6.58 3.53 -1.58
CA LEU A 69 5.29 4.16 -1.37
C LEU A 69 5.43 5.69 -1.31
N GLN A 70 4.43 6.42 -1.82
CA GLN A 70 4.28 7.87 -1.65
C GLN A 70 4.11 8.25 -0.17
N GLU A 71 4.46 9.48 0.22
CA GLU A 71 4.21 9.97 1.60
C GLU A 71 2.72 9.89 1.99
N GLU A 72 1.82 10.15 1.04
CA GLU A 72 0.37 10.01 1.21
C GLU A 72 -0.16 8.64 0.76
N GLY A 73 0.71 7.66 0.53
CA GLY A 73 0.35 6.35 0.04
C GLY A 73 -0.16 5.41 1.12
N PHE A 74 -0.86 4.36 0.70
CA PHE A 74 -1.44 3.35 1.59
C PHE A 74 -1.03 1.94 1.18
N VAL A 75 -0.89 1.06 2.18
CA VAL A 75 -0.65 -0.36 2.02
C VAL A 75 -1.79 -1.17 2.64
N PHE A 76 -2.20 -2.19 1.90
CA PHE A 76 -3.22 -3.17 2.27
C PHE A 76 -2.57 -4.55 2.25
N VAL A 77 -2.65 -5.26 3.36
CA VAL A 77 -2.15 -6.64 3.48
C VAL A 77 -3.28 -7.54 3.90
N GLN A 78 -3.62 -8.51 3.07
CA GLN A 78 -4.63 -9.53 3.39
C GLN A 78 -3.99 -10.76 4.00
N LEU A 79 -4.49 -11.20 5.16
CA LEU A 79 -4.03 -12.37 5.91
C LEU A 79 -5.22 -13.09 6.55
N ASP A 80 -5.04 -14.38 6.85
CA ASP A 80 -5.98 -15.15 7.66
C ASP A 80 -5.67 -15.02 9.17
N ASP A 81 -6.34 -15.84 9.98
CA ASP A 81 -6.14 -15.89 11.43
C ASP A 81 -4.85 -16.60 11.86
N SER A 82 -4.19 -17.33 10.97
CA SER A 82 -2.96 -18.07 11.24
C SER A 82 -1.78 -17.10 11.37
N GLU A 83 -1.60 -16.22 10.38
CA GLU A 83 -0.46 -15.29 10.34
C GLU A 83 -0.86 -13.83 10.61
N GLY A 84 -2.16 -13.49 10.57
CA GLY A 84 -2.66 -12.13 10.75
C GLY A 84 -2.10 -11.37 11.97
N PRO A 85 -2.17 -11.92 13.20
CA PRO A 85 -1.65 -11.24 14.39
C PRO A 85 -0.14 -10.96 14.34
N TYR A 86 0.64 -11.89 13.78
CA TYR A 86 2.10 -11.76 13.71
C TYR A 86 2.52 -10.82 12.59
N GLY A 87 1.89 -10.95 11.41
CA GLY A 87 2.03 -10.01 10.30
C GLY A 87 1.70 -8.58 10.73
N LYS A 88 0.64 -8.37 11.52
CA LYS A 88 0.31 -7.06 12.09
C LYS A 88 1.43 -6.49 12.96
N MET A 89 2.11 -7.31 13.76
CA MET A 89 3.24 -6.87 14.58
C MET A 89 4.44 -6.46 13.73
N VAL A 90 4.73 -7.21 12.67
CA VAL A 90 5.78 -6.83 11.71
C VAL A 90 5.41 -5.52 11.01
N MET A 91 4.15 -5.34 10.61
CA MET A 91 3.70 -4.08 10.02
C MET A 91 3.78 -2.90 10.99
N ASP A 92 3.52 -3.10 12.29
CA ASP A 92 3.71 -2.06 13.31
C ASP A 92 5.19 -1.66 13.46
N ASP A 93 6.12 -2.61 13.36
CA ASP A 93 7.58 -2.35 13.34
C ASP A 93 7.99 -1.54 12.10
N VAL A 94 7.50 -1.95 10.92
CA VAL A 94 7.90 -1.34 9.65
C VAL A 94 7.23 0.02 9.42
N PHE A 95 5.92 0.12 9.54
CA PHE A 95 5.15 1.32 9.23
C PHE A 95 4.95 2.24 10.43
N GLY A 96 5.04 1.72 11.66
CA GLY A 96 4.76 2.47 12.89
C GLY A 96 3.29 2.39 13.30
N ARG A 97 3.04 2.28 14.60
CA ARG A 97 1.68 2.11 15.16
C ARG A 97 0.74 3.28 14.86
N ASP A 98 1.26 4.50 14.83
CA ASP A 98 0.47 5.73 14.56
C ASP A 98 0.00 5.83 13.10
N ASN A 99 0.58 4.98 12.23
CA ASN A 99 0.23 4.85 10.83
C ASN A 99 -0.78 3.73 10.56
N PHE A 100 -1.11 2.91 11.56
CA PHE A 100 -2.20 1.95 11.45
C PHE A 100 -3.55 2.68 11.44
N LEU A 101 -4.40 2.34 10.48
CA LEU A 101 -5.74 2.94 10.36
C LEU A 101 -6.80 2.03 10.97
N VAL A 102 -6.96 0.83 10.40
CA VAL A 102 -8.00 -0.11 10.78
C VAL A 102 -7.70 -1.50 10.22
N THR A 103 -8.27 -2.52 10.86
CA THR A 103 -8.42 -3.86 10.27
C THR A 103 -9.81 -3.99 9.67
N MET A 104 -9.86 -4.29 8.38
CA MET A 104 -11.10 -4.68 7.70
C MET A 104 -11.32 -6.19 7.88
N TYR A 105 -12.53 -6.57 8.24
CA TYR A 105 -12.94 -7.96 8.40
C TYR A 105 -13.78 -8.35 7.19
N ILE A 106 -13.24 -9.25 6.37
CA ILE A 106 -13.84 -9.69 5.12
C ILE A 106 -14.46 -11.06 5.34
N GLN A 107 -15.79 -11.15 5.26
CA GLN A 107 -16.44 -12.44 5.29
C GLN A 107 -16.27 -13.13 3.93
N VAL A 108 -15.52 -14.22 3.92
CA VAL A 108 -15.16 -14.98 2.72
C VAL A 108 -16.01 -16.24 2.54
N ARG A 109 -16.75 -16.65 3.58
CA ARG A 109 -17.63 -17.83 3.56
C ARG A 109 -18.94 -17.56 4.31
N TYR A 110 -20.00 -18.26 3.89
CA TYR A 110 -21.25 -18.33 4.65
C TYR A 110 -21.06 -19.21 5.88
N ASP A 111 -21.71 -18.85 6.98
CA ASP A 111 -21.76 -19.61 8.22
C ASP A 111 -22.39 -21.00 8.05
N GLU A 112 -23.46 -21.08 7.25
CA GLU A 112 -24.22 -22.29 6.98
C GLU A 112 -23.53 -23.26 6.00
N LYS A 113 -22.50 -22.81 5.26
CA LYS A 113 -21.76 -23.68 4.35
C LYS A 113 -20.63 -24.39 5.08
N THR A 114 -20.67 -25.72 5.02
CA THR A 114 -19.59 -26.64 5.43
C THR A 114 -19.41 -26.78 6.94
N LEU A 115 -20.47 -27.22 7.62
CA LEU A 115 -20.33 -27.90 8.91
C LEU A 115 -19.98 -29.36 8.63
N LYS A 116 -18.69 -29.70 8.60
CA LYS A 116 -18.30 -31.08 8.85
C LYS A 116 -18.26 -31.27 10.37
N GLU A 117 -18.80 -32.39 10.84
CA GLU A 117 -18.91 -32.69 12.29
C GLU A 117 -17.55 -32.71 13.01
N ASP A 118 -16.45 -32.85 12.27
CA ASP A 118 -15.08 -32.84 12.76
C ASP A 118 -14.46 -31.44 12.96
N MET A 119 -15.11 -30.37 12.48
CA MET A 119 -14.60 -29.00 12.63
C MET A 119 -15.14 -28.33 13.90
N LEU A 120 -14.23 -28.05 14.86
CA LEU A 120 -14.57 -27.35 16.11
C LEU A 120 -15.04 -25.90 15.88
N PHE A 121 -14.46 -25.21 14.90
CA PHE A 121 -14.81 -23.84 14.54
C PHE A 121 -14.82 -23.67 13.02
N ASN A 122 -15.81 -22.95 12.49
CA ASN A 122 -15.87 -22.60 11.06
C ASN A 122 -15.16 -21.27 10.82
N LYS A 123 -14.05 -21.27 10.07
CA LYS A 123 -13.30 -20.06 9.72
C LYS A 123 -13.98 -19.34 8.55
N LEU A 124 -14.55 -18.16 8.82
CA LEU A 124 -15.37 -17.39 7.86
C LEU A 124 -14.76 -16.06 7.43
N ILE A 125 -13.77 -15.56 8.16
CA ILE A 125 -13.28 -14.19 8.04
C ILE A 125 -11.79 -14.19 7.68
N GLU A 126 -11.43 -13.36 6.72
CA GLU A 126 -10.04 -12.92 6.47
C GLU A 126 -9.90 -11.45 6.87
N GLN A 127 -8.68 -11.01 7.11
CA GLN A 127 -8.35 -9.68 7.62
C GLN A 127 -7.56 -8.90 6.59
N VAL A 128 -7.92 -7.64 6.35
CA VAL A 128 -7.08 -6.70 5.59
C VAL A 128 -6.58 -5.61 6.54
N TYR A 129 -5.27 -5.57 6.73
CA TYR A 129 -4.60 -4.56 7.53
C TYR A 129 -4.28 -3.34 6.68
N ILE A 130 -4.72 -2.16 7.12
CA ILE A 130 -4.54 -0.90 6.40
C ILE A 130 -3.58 0.01 7.15
N TYR A 131 -2.53 0.42 6.47
CA TYR A 131 -1.60 1.44 6.94
C TYR A 131 -1.44 2.55 5.90
N ARG A 132 -1.24 3.77 6.39
CA ARG A 132 -0.66 4.87 5.59
C ARG A 132 0.86 4.86 5.72
N LYS A 133 1.58 5.51 4.82
CA LYS A 133 3.04 5.67 4.97
C LYS A 133 3.40 6.64 6.08
N ASN A 134 2.76 7.81 6.09
CA ASN A 134 3.13 8.91 6.97
C ASN A 134 1.89 9.62 7.55
N SER A 135 1.82 9.74 8.88
CA SER A 135 0.71 10.35 9.59
C SER A 135 0.69 11.87 9.58
N ASP A 136 1.83 12.48 9.28
CA ASP A 136 2.00 13.93 9.30
C ASP A 136 1.53 14.60 8.00
N VAL A 137 1.32 13.80 6.95
CA VAL A 137 0.84 14.29 5.65
C VAL A 137 -0.66 14.03 5.53
N LYS A 138 -1.41 14.98 4.95
CA LYS A 138 -2.86 14.88 4.74
C LYS A 138 -3.22 13.94 3.58
N GLY A 139 -2.73 12.70 3.63
CA GLY A 139 -3.28 11.59 2.84
C GLY A 139 -4.54 11.08 3.53
N ASP A 140 -5.70 11.56 3.11
CA ASP A 140 -6.98 11.04 3.60
C ASP A 140 -7.45 9.89 2.71
N VAL A 141 -8.09 8.90 3.33
CA VAL A 141 -8.78 7.82 2.63
C VAL A 141 -9.94 8.41 1.82
N ASN A 142 -10.05 8.01 0.56
CA ASN A 142 -11.16 8.38 -0.30
C ASN A 142 -12.47 7.84 0.29
N ARG A 143 -13.44 8.74 0.47
CA ARG A 143 -14.74 8.44 1.09
C ARG A 143 -15.85 9.06 0.28
N ASP A 144 -16.92 8.32 0.12
CA ASP A 144 -18.14 8.83 -0.50
C ASP A 144 -18.65 10.05 0.25
N GLN A 145 -19.14 11.01 -0.52
CA GLN A 145 -19.86 12.15 0.01
C GLN A 145 -21.34 12.01 -0.31
N VAL A 146 -22.17 12.27 0.69
CA VAL A 146 -23.62 12.35 0.51
C VAL A 146 -24.10 13.72 0.91
N GLU A 147 -25.13 14.19 0.24
CA GLU A 147 -25.80 15.44 0.58
C GLU A 147 -26.28 15.40 2.04
N TYR A 148 -26.03 16.49 2.74
CA TYR A 148 -26.51 16.69 4.09
C TYR A 148 -27.98 17.14 4.02
N THR A 149 -28.89 16.20 4.28
CA THR A 149 -30.32 16.48 4.24
C THR A 149 -30.87 16.88 5.60
N ASP A 150 -31.91 17.70 5.57
CA ASP A 150 -32.63 18.15 6.77
C ASP A 150 -33.63 17.10 7.30
N GLU A 151 -33.75 15.93 6.66
CA GLU A 151 -34.75 14.89 6.97
C GLU A 151 -34.80 14.47 8.45
N LYS A 152 -33.64 14.54 9.13
CA LYS A 152 -33.52 14.17 10.54
C LYS A 152 -34.00 15.28 11.50
N PHE A 153 -34.21 16.50 11.01
CA PHE A 153 -34.65 17.68 11.77
C PHE A 153 -36.17 17.83 11.69
N CYS A 154 -36.88 16.84 12.22
CA CYS A 154 -38.34 16.76 12.19
C CYS A 154 -39.00 16.98 13.56
N TYR A 155 -38.21 17.23 14.62
CA TYR A 155 -38.75 17.44 15.97
C TYR A 155 -38.88 18.94 16.29
N TYR A 156 -39.97 19.31 16.95
CA TYR A 156 -40.25 20.66 17.41
C TYR A 156 -40.72 20.58 18.86
N ILE A 157 -40.17 21.44 19.71
CA ILE A 157 -40.51 21.47 21.14
C ILE A 157 -41.26 22.76 21.42
N LYS A 158 -42.49 22.62 21.93
CA LYS A 158 -43.35 23.74 22.33
C LYS A 158 -43.41 23.79 23.85
N GLU A 159 -42.92 24.87 24.41
CA GLU A 159 -43.13 25.24 25.82
C GLU A 159 -44.59 25.70 25.96
N LEU A 160 -45.35 25.09 26.88
CA LEU A 160 -46.77 25.42 27.11
C LEU A 160 -46.96 26.37 28.30
N SER A 161 -45.95 26.47 29.15
CA SER A 161 -45.85 27.38 30.30
C SER A 161 -44.38 27.80 30.47
N GLU A 162 -44.12 28.72 31.40
CA GLU A 162 -42.78 28.93 31.96
C GLU A 162 -42.26 27.63 32.62
N PRO A 163 -40.93 27.49 32.83
CA PRO A 163 -40.36 26.36 33.55
C PRO A 163 -40.99 26.22 34.94
N ASP A 164 -41.31 24.98 35.35
CA ASP A 164 -41.79 24.66 36.70
C ASP A 164 -40.74 24.98 37.78
N SER A 165 -39.46 24.95 37.41
CA SER A 165 -38.34 25.43 38.24
C SER A 165 -37.12 25.74 37.37
N GLU A 166 -36.21 26.56 37.90
CA GLU A 166 -34.95 26.89 37.25
C GLU A 166 -33.79 26.66 38.24
N ILE A 167 -32.74 26.00 37.78
CA ILE A 167 -31.56 25.64 38.59
C ILE A 167 -30.26 25.91 37.83
N GLN A 168 -29.14 25.92 38.56
CA GLN A 168 -27.80 26.01 37.99
C GLN A 168 -27.11 24.65 38.03
N LEU A 169 -26.68 24.14 36.87
CA LEU A 169 -25.92 22.89 36.75
C LEU A 169 -24.73 23.09 35.81
N GLY A 170 -23.53 22.72 36.25
CA GLY A 170 -22.31 22.84 35.43
C GLY A 170 -22.04 24.26 34.92
N GLY A 171 -22.41 25.29 35.69
CA GLY A 171 -22.31 26.70 35.30
C GLY A 171 -23.32 27.13 34.23
N LYS A 172 -24.39 26.37 34.00
CA LYS A 172 -25.45 26.66 33.03
C LYS A 172 -26.81 26.74 33.71
N THR A 173 -27.63 27.68 33.26
CA THR A 173 -29.05 27.77 33.63
C THR A 173 -29.83 26.63 32.99
N VAL A 174 -30.58 25.89 33.81
CA VAL A 174 -31.42 24.76 33.40
C VAL A 174 -32.86 25.00 33.84
N GLY A 175 -33.75 25.27 32.87
CA GLY A 175 -35.19 25.29 33.09
C GLY A 175 -35.77 23.88 33.06
N ILE A 176 -36.57 23.53 34.06
CA ILE A 176 -37.18 22.21 34.24
C ILE A 176 -38.68 22.32 33.94
N PHE A 177 -39.16 21.52 32.99
CA PHE A 177 -40.56 21.43 32.60
C PHE A 177 -41.08 20.03 32.92
N LYS A 178 -42.14 19.94 33.73
CA LYS A 178 -42.82 18.70 34.10
C LYS A 178 -43.76 18.24 32.99
N GLU A 179 -44.24 17.00 33.11
CA GLU A 179 -45.24 16.45 32.20
C GLU A 179 -46.48 17.36 32.15
N GLY A 180 -46.84 17.84 30.96
CA GLY A 180 -47.93 18.79 30.73
C GLY A 180 -47.48 20.22 30.43
N SER A 181 -46.27 20.63 30.86
CA SER A 181 -45.69 21.97 30.64
C SER A 181 -45.01 22.12 29.26
N TYR A 182 -44.93 21.05 28.48
CA TYR A 182 -44.31 21.04 27.15
C TYR A 182 -44.95 20.01 26.22
N LYS A 183 -44.71 20.16 24.91
CA LYS A 183 -45.02 19.15 23.87
C LYS A 183 -43.84 18.96 22.94
N ILE A 184 -43.51 17.70 22.65
CA ILE A 184 -42.56 17.31 21.59
C ILE A 184 -43.39 16.84 20.40
N ILE A 185 -43.24 17.53 19.28
CA ILE A 185 -44.02 17.33 18.06
C ILE A 185 -43.06 16.80 16.98
N LYS A 186 -43.46 15.74 16.28
CA LYS A 186 -42.80 15.31 15.05
C LYS A 186 -43.61 15.83 13.86
N ALA A 187 -43.00 16.61 12.98
CA ALA A 187 -43.64 17.22 11.82
C ALA A 187 -42.68 17.20 10.61
N GLU A 188 -43.04 17.90 9.53
CA GLU A 188 -42.22 17.96 8.32
C GLU A 188 -40.78 18.45 8.64
N PRO A 189 -39.74 17.81 8.06
CA PRO A 189 -38.36 18.20 8.27
C PRO A 189 -38.07 19.64 7.81
N SER A 190 -37.22 20.34 8.54
CA SER A 190 -36.81 21.71 8.20
C SER A 190 -35.50 22.09 8.91
N LYS A 191 -34.75 23.05 8.37
CA LYS A 191 -33.64 23.73 9.06
C LYS A 191 -34.02 24.27 10.45
N LYS A 192 -35.31 24.59 10.66
CA LYS A 192 -35.86 25.05 11.95
C LYS A 192 -36.21 23.92 12.93
N GLY A 193 -36.22 22.67 12.46
CA GLY A 193 -36.49 21.51 13.29
C GLY A 193 -35.28 21.10 14.13
N LEU A 194 -35.48 20.07 14.94
CA LEU A 194 -34.49 19.47 15.82
C LEU A 194 -34.31 18.00 15.47
N LYS A 195 -33.09 17.53 15.61
CA LYS A 195 -32.71 16.13 15.53
C LYS A 195 -32.67 15.53 16.93
N GLU A 196 -33.46 14.47 17.13
CA GLU A 196 -33.43 13.68 18.36
C GLU A 196 -32.19 12.78 18.41
N ILE A 197 -31.47 12.80 19.54
CA ILE A 197 -30.27 11.99 19.76
C ILE A 197 -30.34 11.33 21.13
N TRP A 198 -30.02 10.03 21.19
CA TRP A 198 -29.90 9.30 22.46
C TRP A 198 -28.63 9.69 23.20
N ALA A 199 -28.75 10.04 24.49
CA ALA A 199 -27.61 10.25 25.35
C ALA A 199 -27.13 8.89 25.90
N SER A 200 -26.35 8.15 25.11
CA SER A 200 -25.88 6.81 25.50
C SER A 200 -24.59 6.38 24.81
N GLY A 201 -23.86 5.45 25.45
CA GLY A 201 -22.63 4.89 24.89
C GLY A 201 -21.56 5.97 24.70
N SER A 202 -20.80 5.88 23.61
CA SER A 202 -19.74 6.85 23.28
C SER A 202 -20.24 8.29 23.10
N ILE A 203 -21.54 8.52 22.85
CA ILE A 203 -22.11 9.87 22.75
C ILE A 203 -21.97 10.64 24.06
N LEU A 204 -22.02 9.97 25.21
CA LEU A 204 -21.87 10.61 26.53
C LEU A 204 -20.51 11.28 26.70
N ASP A 205 -19.48 10.78 26.02
CA ASP A 205 -18.13 11.35 26.07
C ASP A 205 -17.80 12.16 24.82
N GLY A 206 -18.49 11.88 23.71
CA GLY A 206 -18.15 12.39 22.39
C GLY A 206 -18.49 13.86 22.13
N ASN A 207 -19.46 14.46 22.84
CA ASN A 207 -19.78 15.88 22.65
C ASN A 207 -20.21 16.58 23.95
N SER A 208 -20.32 17.92 23.89
CA SER A 208 -20.66 18.75 25.05
C SER A 208 -22.03 18.43 25.66
N SER A 209 -23.02 18.04 24.85
CA SER A 209 -24.36 17.68 25.32
C SER A 209 -24.41 16.31 25.96
N GLY A 210 -23.72 15.33 25.40
CA GLY A 210 -23.54 14.03 26.01
C GLY A 210 -22.89 14.12 27.38
N ARG A 211 -21.77 14.88 27.48
CA ARG A 211 -21.05 15.08 28.74
C ARG A 211 -21.93 15.80 29.76
N PHE A 212 -22.67 16.82 29.35
CA PHE A 212 -23.60 17.51 30.24
C PHE A 212 -24.70 16.57 30.77
N PHE A 213 -25.26 15.72 29.91
CA PHE A 213 -26.26 14.74 30.34
C PHE A 213 -25.68 13.74 31.35
N ARG A 214 -24.50 13.18 31.06
CA ARG A 214 -23.77 12.25 31.93
C ARG A 214 -23.50 12.86 33.31
N ASP A 215 -22.92 14.06 33.32
CA ASP A 215 -22.37 14.67 34.54
C ASP A 215 -23.46 15.31 35.42
N TYR A 216 -24.53 15.83 34.79
CA TYR A 216 -25.48 16.69 35.51
C TYR A 216 -26.93 16.23 35.46
N LEU A 217 -27.38 15.47 34.45
CA LEU A 217 -28.78 15.07 34.32
C LEU A 217 -29.03 13.60 34.68
N THR A 218 -28.00 12.76 34.67
CA THR A 218 -28.11 11.35 35.02
C THR A 218 -28.49 11.18 36.50
N GLY A 219 -29.56 10.41 36.77
CA GLY A 219 -30.06 10.16 38.13
C GLY A 219 -30.94 11.26 38.72
N ARG A 220 -31.12 12.39 38.01
CA ARG A 220 -31.99 13.48 38.44
C ARG A 220 -33.46 13.12 38.44
N ASP A 221 -33.87 12.03 37.79
CA ASP A 221 -35.22 11.49 37.87
C ASP A 221 -35.70 11.23 39.32
N LYS A 222 -34.77 10.93 40.23
CA LYS A 222 -35.06 10.78 41.67
C LYS A 222 -35.44 12.08 42.38
N ILE A 223 -35.11 13.22 41.77
CA ILE A 223 -35.32 14.57 42.32
C ILE A 223 -36.43 15.28 41.54
N ASP A 224 -36.31 15.31 40.22
CA ASP A 224 -37.17 16.09 39.34
C ASP A 224 -38.38 15.28 38.84
N GLY A 225 -38.34 13.95 38.99
CA GLY A 225 -39.36 13.02 38.52
C GLY A 225 -39.11 12.50 37.10
N LEU A 226 -40.05 11.68 36.64
CA LEU A 226 -40.03 11.10 35.29
C LEU A 226 -40.64 12.06 34.26
N LYS A 227 -40.29 11.86 32.98
CA LYS A 227 -40.82 12.61 31.83
C LYS A 227 -40.63 14.12 31.94
N VAL A 228 -39.52 14.52 32.54
CA VAL A 228 -39.09 15.92 32.61
C VAL A 228 -38.40 16.32 31.32
N LEU A 229 -38.61 17.56 30.89
CA LEU A 229 -37.83 18.22 29.86
C LEU A 229 -36.93 19.28 30.52
N TYR A 230 -35.65 19.26 30.20
CA TYR A 230 -34.67 20.24 30.64
C TYR A 230 -34.30 21.15 29.46
N LYS A 231 -34.38 22.46 29.64
CA LYS A 231 -33.84 23.45 28.71
C LYS A 231 -32.55 24.00 29.28
N VAL A 232 -31.42 23.58 28.73
CA VAL A 232 -30.08 23.93 29.21
C VAL A 232 -29.54 25.07 28.36
N SER A 233 -29.15 26.18 28.98
CA SER A 233 -28.64 27.38 28.30
C SER A 233 -27.15 27.26 27.94
N ASN A 234 -26.70 28.05 26.97
CA ASN A 234 -25.31 28.18 26.52
C ASN A 234 -24.65 26.83 26.17
N ILE A 235 -25.34 25.97 25.42
CA ILE A 235 -24.84 24.66 25.02
C ILE A 235 -25.23 24.35 23.58
N GLY A 236 -24.33 23.67 22.86
CA GLY A 236 -24.50 23.38 21.43
C GLY A 236 -23.81 24.40 20.54
N ASP A 237 -23.76 24.07 19.26
CA ASP A 237 -23.09 24.74 18.14
C ASP A 237 -24.09 25.03 16.99
N ASP A 238 -25.39 25.00 17.30
CA ASP A 238 -26.50 25.19 16.37
C ASP A 238 -27.08 26.61 16.41
N GLY A 239 -26.42 27.53 17.12
CA GLY A 239 -26.76 28.95 17.19
C GLY A 239 -28.01 29.29 18.00
N ARG A 240 -28.65 28.30 18.62
CA ARG A 240 -29.86 28.52 19.44
C ARG A 240 -29.55 29.08 20.82
N GLY A 241 -28.31 28.92 21.30
CA GLY A 241 -27.90 29.30 22.63
C GLY A 241 -28.50 28.43 23.75
N TYR A 242 -29.22 27.35 23.43
CA TYR A 242 -29.73 26.39 24.39
C TYR A 242 -30.02 25.03 23.73
N ARG A 243 -30.21 23.99 24.55
CA ARG A 243 -30.59 22.66 24.08
C ARG A 243 -31.58 21.99 25.02
N TYR A 244 -32.52 21.24 24.44
CA TYR A 244 -33.46 20.45 25.22
C TYR A 244 -32.94 19.05 25.47
N PHE A 245 -33.18 18.55 26.68
CA PHE A 245 -32.91 17.20 27.12
C PHE A 245 -34.17 16.61 27.73
N THR A 246 -34.37 15.30 27.63
CA THR A 246 -35.46 14.60 28.34
C THR A 246 -34.88 13.72 29.41
N GLY A 247 -35.49 13.75 30.59
CA GLY A 247 -35.31 12.71 31.60
C GLY A 247 -35.91 11.36 31.15
N PRO A 248 -35.73 10.31 31.95
CA PRO A 248 -36.30 9.00 31.68
C PRO A 248 -37.84 9.01 31.59
N LYS A 249 -38.39 8.17 30.71
CA LYS A 249 -39.86 8.03 30.55
C LYS A 249 -40.51 7.09 31.57
N ARG A 250 -39.74 6.20 32.19
CA ARG A 250 -40.17 5.17 33.16
C ARG A 250 -39.01 4.87 34.12
N GLU A 251 -39.31 4.36 35.31
CA GLU A 251 -38.30 4.08 36.37
C GLU A 251 -37.17 3.15 35.92
N THR A 252 -37.47 2.17 35.06
CA THR A 252 -36.46 1.23 34.55
C THR A 252 -35.57 1.81 33.45
N ALA A 253 -35.90 3.01 32.94
CA ALA A 253 -35.05 3.70 31.98
C ALA A 253 -34.09 4.62 32.74
N THR A 254 -32.81 4.52 32.45
CA THR A 254 -31.77 5.41 33.00
C THR A 254 -31.30 6.45 31.98
N ARG A 255 -31.80 6.36 30.75
CA ARG A 255 -31.31 7.12 29.59
C ARG A 255 -32.33 8.13 29.11
N GLY A 256 -31.83 9.29 28.76
CA GLY A 256 -32.57 10.38 28.15
C GLY A 256 -32.18 10.61 26.70
N LYS A 257 -32.75 11.67 26.15
CA LYS A 257 -32.47 12.15 24.80
C LYS A 257 -32.13 13.62 24.85
N TYR A 258 -31.49 14.13 23.81
CA TYR A 258 -31.35 15.56 23.59
C TYR A 258 -31.71 15.92 22.16
N TYR A 259 -32.07 17.18 21.95
CA TYR A 259 -32.60 17.69 20.67
C TYR A 259 -31.70 18.79 20.14
N GLN A 260 -30.99 18.51 19.04
CA GLN A 260 -29.99 19.40 18.44
C GLN A 260 -30.54 20.05 17.17
N GLY A 261 -30.31 21.35 16.98
CA GLY A 261 -30.60 22.05 15.73
C GLY A 261 -29.55 21.77 14.64
N VAL A 262 -29.76 22.30 13.43
CA VAL A 262 -28.75 22.24 12.37
C VAL A 262 -27.51 23.04 12.81
N PRO A 263 -26.29 22.47 12.78
CA PRO A 263 -25.06 23.19 13.14
C PRO A 263 -24.89 24.49 12.32
N GLU A 264 -24.41 25.57 12.94
CA GLU A 264 -24.31 26.89 12.29
C GLU A 264 -23.55 26.87 10.96
N ASN A 265 -22.45 26.11 10.89
CA ASN A 265 -21.64 25.95 9.68
C ASN A 265 -22.35 25.20 8.53
N ARG A 266 -23.60 24.76 8.74
CA ARG A 266 -24.44 24.06 7.76
C ARG A 266 -25.81 24.70 7.57
N GLN A 267 -25.99 25.93 8.05
CA GLN A 267 -27.27 26.65 7.91
C GLN A 267 -27.37 27.46 6.60
N SER A 268 -26.29 27.60 5.84
CA SER A 268 -26.29 28.28 4.53
C SER A 268 -27.29 27.65 3.55
N GLU A 269 -27.76 28.41 2.56
CA GLU A 269 -28.62 27.89 1.49
C GLU A 269 -27.89 26.93 0.54
N ASP A 270 -26.57 26.96 0.54
CA ASP A 270 -25.74 26.06 -0.26
C ASP A 270 -25.89 24.59 0.18
N VAL A 271 -25.88 23.70 -0.81
CA VAL A 271 -25.83 22.25 -0.59
C VAL A 271 -24.56 21.92 0.17
N THR A 272 -24.70 21.32 1.35
CA THR A 272 -23.56 20.86 2.14
C THR A 272 -23.44 19.34 2.05
N TYR A 273 -22.21 18.85 2.10
CA TYR A 273 -21.92 17.41 2.02
C TYR A 273 -21.34 16.90 3.33
N LYS A 274 -21.49 15.59 3.55
CA LYS A 274 -20.78 14.88 4.61
C LYS A 274 -20.13 13.63 4.04
N PHE A 275 -18.97 13.28 4.59
CA PHE A 275 -18.34 11.98 4.31
C PHE A 275 -19.13 10.85 4.96
N VAL A 276 -19.27 9.75 4.22
CA VAL A 276 -19.78 8.48 4.71
C VAL A 276 -18.65 7.73 5.40
N PRO A 277 -18.79 7.33 6.67
CA PRO A 277 -17.81 6.46 7.32
C PRO A 277 -17.72 5.10 6.61
N ILE A 278 -16.50 4.61 6.41
CA ILE A 278 -16.27 3.28 5.84
C ILE A 278 -16.50 2.23 6.94
N SER A 279 -17.36 1.26 6.66
CA SER A 279 -17.56 0.09 7.54
C SER A 279 -16.32 -0.79 7.49
N ASN A 280 -15.79 -1.18 8.65
CA ASN A 280 -14.67 -2.11 8.72
C ASN A 280 -15.07 -3.60 8.65
N PHE A 281 -16.33 -3.88 8.30
CA PHE A 281 -16.82 -5.22 8.00
C PHE A 281 -17.44 -5.23 6.61
N ILE A 282 -17.07 -6.22 5.79
CA ILE A 282 -17.59 -6.40 4.42
C ILE A 282 -17.97 -7.87 4.22
N ASP A 283 -19.23 -8.12 3.88
CA ASP A 283 -19.69 -9.44 3.45
C ASP A 283 -19.42 -9.65 1.96
N LEU A 284 -18.49 -10.56 1.65
CA LEU A 284 -18.15 -10.97 0.29
C LEU A 284 -18.26 -12.48 0.07
N ALA A 285 -18.97 -13.21 0.93
CA ALA A 285 -19.00 -14.68 0.88
C ALA A 285 -19.48 -15.21 -0.49
N SER A 286 -20.46 -14.54 -1.10
CA SER A 286 -20.94 -14.86 -2.46
C SER A 286 -19.88 -14.62 -3.53
N TYR A 287 -19.12 -13.54 -3.42
CA TYR A 287 -18.12 -13.14 -4.40
C TYR A 287 -16.90 -14.07 -4.35
N PHE A 288 -16.44 -14.43 -3.16
CA PHE A 288 -15.40 -15.46 -3.00
C PHE A 288 -15.82 -16.80 -3.61
N GLY A 289 -17.08 -17.18 -3.48
CA GLY A 289 -17.62 -18.39 -4.13
C GLY A 289 -17.64 -18.35 -5.67
N ASN A 290 -17.63 -17.16 -6.28
CA ASN A 290 -17.80 -16.98 -7.73
C ASN A 290 -16.57 -16.40 -8.45
N CYS A 291 -15.57 -15.90 -7.72
CA CYS A 291 -14.39 -15.21 -8.28
C CYS A 291 -13.56 -16.05 -9.25
N ARG A 292 -13.69 -17.39 -9.21
CA ARG A 292 -13.08 -18.31 -10.19
C ARG A 292 -13.46 -17.96 -11.64
N HIS A 293 -14.63 -17.35 -11.86
CA HIS A 293 -15.12 -16.97 -13.19
C HIS A 293 -14.58 -15.62 -13.67
N GLU A 294 -13.93 -14.84 -12.81
CA GLU A 294 -13.51 -13.48 -13.14
C GLU A 294 -12.22 -13.42 -13.99
N GLY A 295 -12.10 -12.49 -14.93
CA GLY A 295 -10.89 -12.32 -15.75
C GLY A 295 -10.61 -13.42 -16.78
N GLY A 296 -11.50 -14.40 -16.92
CA GLY A 296 -11.38 -15.48 -17.91
C GLY A 296 -10.23 -16.47 -17.63
N VAL A 297 -9.77 -16.56 -16.38
CA VAL A 297 -8.76 -17.53 -15.94
C VAL A 297 -9.22 -18.20 -14.65
N GLU A 298 -9.22 -19.54 -14.64
CA GLU A 298 -9.49 -20.31 -13.43
C GLU A 298 -8.22 -20.40 -12.59
N PHE A 299 -8.32 -20.12 -11.29
CA PHE A 299 -7.22 -20.27 -10.33
C PHE A 299 -7.79 -20.93 -9.09
N LYS A 300 -7.28 -22.11 -8.75
CA LYS A 300 -7.83 -22.94 -7.67
C LYS A 300 -7.30 -22.46 -6.34
N SER A 301 -8.21 -22.05 -5.46
CA SER A 301 -7.91 -21.54 -4.10
C SER A 301 -7.08 -20.24 -4.12
N GLY A 302 -7.33 -19.34 -3.18
CA GLY A 302 -6.55 -18.10 -3.02
C GLY A 302 -6.94 -16.93 -3.93
N LYS A 303 -7.61 -17.14 -5.06
CA LYS A 303 -8.09 -16.04 -5.94
C LYS A 303 -8.98 -15.07 -5.17
N LYS A 304 -8.67 -13.77 -5.26
CA LYS A 304 -9.47 -12.70 -4.64
C LYS A 304 -10.49 -12.12 -5.64
N PRO A 305 -11.72 -11.81 -5.20
CA PRO A 305 -12.75 -11.24 -6.07
C PRO A 305 -12.43 -9.79 -6.45
N GLU A 306 -12.74 -9.41 -7.69
CA GLU A 306 -12.45 -8.07 -8.21
C GLU A 306 -13.09 -6.95 -7.39
N ILE A 307 -14.30 -7.18 -6.87
CA ILE A 307 -15.03 -6.18 -6.06
C ILE A 307 -14.33 -5.86 -4.72
N LEU A 308 -13.57 -6.82 -4.16
CA LEU A 308 -12.76 -6.54 -2.97
C LEU A 308 -11.65 -5.59 -3.34
N ILE A 309 -10.90 -5.95 -4.39
CA ILE A 309 -9.72 -5.20 -4.80
C ILE A 309 -10.09 -3.81 -5.29
N SER A 310 -11.22 -3.64 -5.99
CA SER A 310 -11.67 -2.33 -6.45
C SER A 310 -11.97 -1.39 -5.28
N LYS A 311 -12.66 -1.89 -4.24
CA LYS A 311 -12.94 -1.13 -3.02
C LYS A 311 -11.66 -0.67 -2.33
N LEU A 312 -10.66 -1.54 -2.20
CA LEU A 312 -9.38 -1.18 -1.56
C LEU A 312 -8.59 -0.17 -2.40
N ILE A 313 -8.54 -0.33 -3.72
CA ILE A 313 -7.86 0.59 -4.63
C ILE A 313 -8.56 1.97 -4.65
N GLU A 314 -9.89 2.00 -4.67
CA GLU A 314 -10.69 3.24 -4.61
C GLU A 314 -10.38 4.03 -3.33
N MET A 315 -10.25 3.35 -2.19
CA MET A 315 -9.94 3.99 -0.89
C MET A 315 -8.61 4.76 -0.90
N ALA A 316 -7.63 4.33 -1.71
CA ALA A 316 -6.26 4.82 -1.63
C ALA A 316 -5.73 5.53 -2.89
N SER A 317 -6.44 5.46 -4.01
CA SER A 317 -5.91 5.93 -5.30
C SER A 317 -6.95 6.52 -6.23
N SER A 318 -6.49 7.39 -7.13
CA SER A 318 -7.23 8.01 -8.22
C SER A 318 -6.78 7.43 -9.58
N PRO A 319 -7.53 7.68 -10.68
CA PRO A 319 -7.05 7.38 -12.02
C PRO A 319 -5.66 7.98 -12.28
N GLY A 320 -4.79 7.23 -12.97
CA GLY A 320 -3.41 7.59 -13.27
C GLY A 320 -2.37 7.21 -12.19
N ASP A 321 -2.81 6.99 -10.95
CA ASP A 321 -1.93 6.57 -9.85
C ASP A 321 -1.35 5.16 -10.07
N ILE A 322 -0.25 4.87 -9.40
CA ILE A 322 0.44 3.57 -9.47
C ILE A 322 -0.01 2.66 -8.34
N VAL A 323 -0.54 1.49 -8.71
CA VAL A 323 -0.86 0.37 -7.81
C VAL A 323 0.23 -0.70 -7.89
N LEU A 324 0.73 -1.21 -6.78
CA LEU A 324 1.72 -2.29 -6.76
C LEU A 324 1.18 -3.52 -6.05
N ASP A 325 1.41 -4.69 -6.65
CA ASP A 325 1.18 -5.99 -6.04
C ASP A 325 2.34 -6.95 -6.41
N CYS A 326 3.09 -7.37 -5.38
CA CYS A 326 4.25 -8.24 -5.54
C CYS A 326 3.97 -9.72 -5.24
N PHE A 327 2.70 -10.10 -5.10
CA PHE A 327 2.21 -11.47 -4.97
C PHE A 327 1.09 -11.68 -6.00
N GLY A 328 1.47 -11.60 -7.28
CA GLY A 328 0.52 -11.41 -8.38
C GLY A 328 -0.55 -12.50 -8.51
N GLY A 329 -0.24 -13.76 -8.19
CA GLY A 329 -1.19 -14.87 -8.19
C GLY A 329 -1.97 -14.97 -9.51
N SER A 330 -3.30 -14.85 -9.45
CA SER A 330 -4.16 -14.86 -10.65
C SER A 330 -4.23 -13.54 -11.42
N GLY A 331 -3.56 -12.48 -10.93
CA GLY A 331 -3.54 -11.15 -11.54
C GLY A 331 -4.79 -10.31 -11.28
N THR A 332 -5.52 -10.56 -10.18
CA THR A 332 -6.75 -9.83 -9.87
C THR A 332 -6.48 -8.33 -9.79
N THR A 333 -5.48 -7.94 -8.99
CA THR A 333 -5.08 -6.54 -8.78
C THR A 333 -4.73 -5.84 -10.07
N PHE A 334 -4.04 -6.50 -10.99
CA PHE A 334 -3.66 -5.92 -12.28
C PHE A 334 -4.87 -5.68 -13.17
N GLY A 335 -5.77 -6.68 -13.27
CA GLY A 335 -6.99 -6.55 -14.06
C GLY A 335 -7.90 -5.44 -13.53
N VAL A 336 -8.08 -5.37 -12.21
CA VAL A 336 -8.88 -4.34 -11.55
C VAL A 336 -8.26 -2.96 -11.74
N SER A 337 -6.97 -2.79 -11.43
CA SER A 337 -6.25 -1.52 -11.61
C SER A 337 -6.39 -1.01 -13.05
N HIS A 338 -6.26 -1.91 -14.03
CA HIS A 338 -6.36 -1.57 -15.44
C HIS A 338 -7.78 -1.12 -15.84
N LYS A 339 -8.82 -1.83 -15.40
CA LYS A 339 -10.23 -1.44 -15.62
C LYS A 339 -10.58 -0.09 -14.98
N MET A 340 -9.90 0.23 -13.89
CA MET A 340 -10.05 1.44 -13.10
C MET A 340 -9.17 2.59 -13.59
N ASP A 341 -8.46 2.46 -14.72
CA ASP A 341 -7.54 3.49 -15.24
C ASP A 341 -6.39 3.85 -14.26
N ARG A 342 -5.88 2.85 -13.53
CA ARG A 342 -4.65 2.97 -12.72
C ARG A 342 -3.48 2.36 -13.47
N LYS A 343 -2.30 2.95 -13.31
CA LYS A 343 -1.04 2.29 -13.66
C LYS A 343 -0.78 1.20 -12.62
N TRP A 344 -0.09 0.14 -13.00
CA TRP A 344 0.23 -0.93 -12.05
C TRP A 344 1.61 -1.55 -12.26
N ILE A 345 2.19 -2.06 -11.17
CA ILE A 345 3.42 -2.85 -11.13
C ILE A 345 3.08 -4.19 -10.48
N GLY A 346 3.32 -5.26 -11.22
CA GLY A 346 3.07 -6.63 -10.78
C GLY A 346 4.33 -7.45 -10.73
N ILE A 347 4.48 -8.25 -9.68
CA ILE A 347 5.56 -9.26 -9.59
C ILE A 347 4.95 -10.62 -9.27
N GLU A 348 5.40 -11.65 -9.97
CA GLU A 348 5.00 -13.04 -9.74
C GLU A 348 6.21 -13.96 -10.00
N ILE A 349 6.49 -14.87 -9.07
CA ILE A 349 7.66 -15.74 -9.16
C ILE A 349 7.43 -16.94 -10.06
N GLY A 350 6.22 -17.51 -10.03
CA GLY A 350 5.95 -18.78 -10.67
C GLY A 350 5.44 -18.68 -12.11
N GLU A 351 5.07 -19.84 -12.67
CA GLU A 351 4.49 -19.94 -14.01
C GLU A 351 3.13 -19.22 -14.13
N GLN A 352 2.51 -18.82 -13.01
CA GLN A 352 1.26 -18.06 -12.95
C GLN A 352 1.36 -16.73 -13.71
N ALA A 353 2.55 -16.12 -13.78
CA ALA A 353 2.80 -14.96 -14.63
C ALA A 353 2.35 -15.22 -16.08
N GLU A 354 2.70 -16.38 -16.63
CA GLU A 354 2.42 -16.76 -18.01
C GLU A 354 1.11 -17.50 -18.20
N SER A 355 0.76 -18.37 -17.26
CA SER A 355 -0.41 -19.25 -17.35
C SER A 355 -1.71 -18.57 -16.92
N HIS A 356 -1.64 -17.55 -16.05
CA HIS A 356 -2.82 -16.89 -15.49
C HIS A 356 -2.82 -15.38 -15.75
N ILE A 357 -1.78 -14.67 -15.34
CA ILE A 357 -1.75 -13.21 -15.40
C ILE A 357 -1.76 -12.71 -16.86
N ILE A 358 -0.87 -13.22 -17.72
CA ILE A 358 -0.84 -12.81 -19.13
C ILE A 358 -2.19 -13.10 -19.85
N PRO A 359 -2.78 -14.31 -19.78
CA PRO A 359 -4.09 -14.58 -20.39
C PRO A 359 -5.20 -13.68 -19.84
N ARG A 360 -5.25 -13.47 -18.51
CA ARG A 360 -6.19 -12.52 -17.89
C ARG A 360 -6.03 -11.12 -18.47
N MET A 361 -4.81 -10.61 -18.51
CA MET A 361 -4.54 -9.26 -19.02
C MET A 361 -4.83 -9.14 -20.51
N LYS A 362 -4.63 -10.19 -21.31
CA LYS A 362 -5.07 -10.23 -22.71
C LYS A 362 -6.59 -10.10 -22.82
N ASN A 363 -7.35 -10.79 -21.97
CA ASN A 363 -8.82 -10.68 -21.95
C ASN A 363 -9.29 -9.28 -21.54
N VAL A 364 -8.66 -8.70 -20.51
CA VAL A 364 -8.96 -7.34 -20.04
C VAL A 364 -8.63 -6.31 -21.12
N ILE A 365 -7.41 -6.31 -21.66
CA ILE A 365 -6.97 -5.35 -22.69
C ILE A 365 -7.76 -5.53 -23.99
N GLY A 366 -8.09 -6.77 -24.37
CA GLY A 366 -8.92 -7.05 -25.54
C GLY A 366 -10.39 -6.67 -25.37
N GLY A 367 -10.83 -6.22 -24.19
CA GLY A 367 -12.22 -5.86 -23.92
C GLY A 367 -13.18 -7.05 -23.88
N VAL A 368 -12.66 -8.28 -23.90
CA VAL A 368 -13.43 -9.53 -23.88
C VAL A 368 -13.94 -9.84 -22.48
N ASP A 369 -13.19 -9.45 -21.45
CA ASP A 369 -13.59 -9.67 -20.06
C ASP A 369 -14.77 -8.78 -19.65
N LYS A 370 -15.95 -9.42 -19.49
CA LYS A 370 -17.20 -8.78 -19.04
C LYS A 370 -17.57 -9.13 -17.59
N THR A 371 -16.66 -9.75 -16.86
CA THR A 371 -16.88 -10.23 -15.49
C THR A 371 -16.38 -9.22 -14.44
N GLY A 372 -16.64 -9.52 -13.16
CA GLY A 372 -16.20 -8.68 -12.04
C GLY A 372 -16.70 -7.24 -12.18
N ILE A 373 -15.77 -6.28 -12.12
CA ILE A 373 -16.10 -4.84 -12.13
C ILE A 373 -16.28 -4.27 -13.55
N SER A 374 -16.10 -5.06 -14.61
CA SER A 374 -16.12 -4.57 -16.00
C SER A 374 -17.41 -3.82 -16.35
N LYS A 375 -18.56 -4.25 -15.82
CA LYS A 375 -19.85 -3.61 -16.08
C LYS A 375 -19.96 -2.25 -15.38
N GLU A 376 -19.53 -2.17 -14.14
CA GLU A 376 -19.58 -0.95 -13.31
C GLU A 376 -18.70 0.16 -13.89
N TYR A 377 -17.55 -0.21 -14.46
CA TYR A 377 -16.59 0.69 -15.09
C TYR A 377 -16.78 0.83 -16.61
N GLU A 378 -17.90 0.34 -17.15
CA GLU A 378 -18.22 0.37 -18.60
C GLU A 378 -17.06 -0.09 -19.51
N TRP A 379 -16.28 -1.07 -19.05
CA TRP A 379 -14.98 -1.40 -19.62
C TRP A 379 -15.08 -1.95 -21.05
N GLN A 380 -14.36 -1.29 -21.98
CA GLN A 380 -14.32 -1.64 -23.40
C GLN A 380 -12.99 -2.24 -23.87
N GLY A 381 -12.00 -2.36 -22.99
CA GLY A 381 -10.63 -2.74 -23.37
C GLY A 381 -9.74 -1.54 -23.68
N GLY A 382 -8.48 -1.83 -23.99
CA GLY A 382 -7.43 -0.84 -24.26
C GLY A 382 -6.24 -0.93 -23.30
N GLY A 383 -5.28 -0.03 -23.51
CA GLY A 383 -4.03 0.02 -22.75
C GLY A 383 -3.01 -1.06 -23.15
N SER A 384 -1.91 -1.12 -22.40
CA SER A 384 -0.87 -2.13 -22.60
C SER A 384 -0.07 -2.32 -21.31
N PHE A 385 0.69 -3.40 -21.24
CA PHE A 385 1.72 -3.58 -20.23
C PHE A 385 2.98 -4.14 -20.88
N LYS A 386 4.11 -3.88 -20.25
CA LYS A 386 5.38 -4.55 -20.57
C LYS A 386 5.55 -5.74 -19.64
N TYR A 387 5.99 -6.85 -20.20
CA TYR A 387 6.34 -8.06 -19.48
C TYR A 387 7.86 -8.21 -19.46
N TYR A 388 8.41 -8.37 -18.27
CA TYR A 388 9.83 -8.49 -18.00
C TYR A 388 10.10 -9.81 -17.28
N HIS A 389 11.28 -10.37 -17.51
CA HIS A 389 11.83 -11.44 -16.71
C HIS A 389 12.98 -10.87 -15.90
N LEU A 390 13.03 -11.18 -14.61
CA LEU A 390 14.23 -10.97 -13.83
C LEU A 390 15.30 -11.91 -14.40
N GLY A 391 16.41 -11.32 -14.88
CA GLY A 391 17.53 -12.09 -15.43
C GLY A 391 18.18 -12.95 -14.34
N GLU A 392 18.89 -14.01 -14.77
CA GLU A 392 19.70 -14.78 -13.82
C GLU A 392 20.74 -13.87 -13.15
N SER A 393 21.10 -14.22 -11.93
CA SER A 393 22.22 -13.57 -11.25
C SER A 393 23.47 -13.70 -12.10
N ILE A 394 24.19 -12.59 -12.29
CA ILE A 394 25.53 -12.62 -12.89
C ILE A 394 26.56 -13.32 -12.01
N ILE A 395 26.17 -13.75 -10.81
CA ILE A 395 26.97 -14.51 -9.86
C ILE A 395 26.32 -15.88 -9.62
N SER A 396 27.09 -16.94 -9.84
CA SER A 396 26.75 -18.30 -9.43
C SER A 396 27.45 -18.61 -8.10
N ILE A 397 26.79 -19.34 -7.21
CA ILE A 397 27.39 -19.80 -5.94
C ILE A 397 27.67 -21.29 -6.06
N ASP A 398 28.91 -21.69 -5.83
CA ASP A 398 29.30 -23.09 -5.75
C ASP A 398 28.70 -23.71 -4.48
N GLU A 399 27.87 -24.74 -4.64
CA GLU A 399 27.07 -25.30 -3.54
C GLU A 399 27.92 -25.95 -2.44
N GLU A 400 29.09 -26.50 -2.80
CA GLU A 400 30.00 -27.21 -1.89
C GLU A 400 30.90 -26.24 -1.10
N THR A 401 31.46 -25.25 -1.79
CA THR A 401 32.44 -24.33 -1.23
C THR A 401 31.83 -23.04 -0.69
N LYS A 402 30.56 -22.75 -1.03
CA LYS A 402 29.84 -21.49 -0.78
C LYS A 402 30.54 -20.24 -1.32
N LYS A 403 31.53 -20.42 -2.21
CA LYS A 403 32.18 -19.30 -2.91
C LYS A 403 31.36 -18.96 -4.13
N GLY A 404 31.11 -17.67 -4.36
CA GLY A 404 30.55 -17.25 -5.63
C GLY A 404 31.63 -17.08 -6.69
N GLU A 405 31.20 -17.15 -7.95
CA GLU A 405 31.94 -16.74 -9.13
C GLU A 405 30.97 -16.08 -10.10
N PHE A 406 31.48 -15.49 -11.18
CA PHE A 406 30.62 -15.02 -12.25
C PHE A 406 29.89 -16.18 -12.94
N ASN A 407 28.61 -15.99 -13.22
CA ASN A 407 27.79 -16.92 -13.99
C ASN A 407 28.10 -16.79 -15.49
N TRP A 408 29.22 -17.37 -15.92
CA TRP A 408 29.73 -17.26 -17.29
C TRP A 408 28.80 -17.82 -18.37
N SER A 409 27.77 -18.60 -18.01
CA SER A 409 26.75 -19.06 -18.95
C SER A 409 25.98 -17.91 -19.60
N LEU A 410 25.88 -16.76 -18.92
CA LEU A 410 25.22 -15.55 -19.41
C LEU A 410 26.01 -14.80 -20.48
N GLY A 411 27.24 -15.23 -20.73
CA GLY A 411 28.13 -14.57 -21.68
C GLY A 411 28.92 -13.42 -21.03
N LYS A 412 30.19 -13.32 -21.41
CA LYS A 412 31.15 -12.36 -20.87
C LYS A 412 30.71 -10.91 -21.05
N GLN A 413 30.19 -10.56 -22.23
CA GLN A 413 29.73 -9.20 -22.51
C GLN A 413 28.57 -8.77 -21.60
N PHE A 414 27.56 -9.62 -21.43
CA PHE A 414 26.41 -9.34 -20.56
C PHE A 414 26.85 -9.11 -19.10
N ILE A 415 27.77 -9.93 -18.60
CA ILE A 415 28.33 -9.80 -17.24
C ILE A 415 29.08 -8.47 -17.09
N GLN A 416 29.91 -8.10 -18.08
CA GLN A 416 30.64 -6.83 -18.07
C GLN A 416 29.71 -5.61 -18.10
N GLU A 417 28.65 -5.66 -18.91
CA GLU A 417 27.62 -4.62 -18.96
C GLU A 417 26.86 -4.50 -17.64
N SER A 418 26.42 -5.64 -17.09
CA SER A 418 25.69 -5.70 -15.83
C SER A 418 26.53 -5.20 -14.65
N LEU A 419 27.83 -5.52 -14.63
CA LEU A 419 28.77 -5.03 -13.62
C LEU A 419 28.91 -3.51 -13.68
N LEU A 420 29.02 -2.91 -14.87
CA LEU A 420 29.09 -1.46 -14.99
C LEU A 420 27.79 -0.78 -14.56
N GLN A 421 26.65 -1.36 -14.93
CA GLN A 421 25.34 -0.86 -14.52
C GLN A 421 25.14 -0.93 -13.00
N SER A 422 25.72 -1.92 -12.31
CA SER A 422 25.62 -2.01 -10.84
C SER A 422 26.32 -0.86 -10.13
N TYR A 423 27.34 -0.26 -10.76
CA TYR A 423 28.01 0.97 -10.32
C TYR A 423 27.43 2.24 -10.98
N ASP A 424 26.19 2.21 -11.46
CA ASP A 424 25.47 3.32 -12.11
C ASP A 424 26.08 3.82 -13.44
N PHE A 425 27.03 3.11 -14.06
CA PHE A 425 27.56 3.51 -15.36
C PHE A 425 26.56 3.22 -16.49
N ALA A 426 26.26 4.24 -17.30
CA ALA A 426 25.53 4.06 -18.55
C ALA A 426 26.47 3.51 -19.63
N VAL A 427 26.18 2.31 -20.15
CA VAL A 427 26.99 1.63 -21.17
C VAL A 427 27.15 2.51 -22.42
N GLN A 428 28.38 2.59 -22.94
CA GLN A 428 28.77 3.40 -24.09
C GLN A 428 29.36 2.52 -25.18
N ASN A 429 29.05 2.87 -26.43
CA ASN A 429 29.69 2.23 -27.60
C ASN A 429 30.98 3.00 -27.97
N ILE A 430 32.01 2.88 -27.13
CA ILE A 430 33.32 3.51 -27.35
C ILE A 430 34.35 2.43 -27.63
N SER A 431 34.99 2.52 -28.80
CA SER A 431 36.13 1.65 -29.10
C SER A 431 37.37 2.16 -28.38
N VAL A 432 37.77 1.43 -27.34
CA VAL A 432 38.95 1.74 -26.51
C VAL A 432 40.23 1.05 -26.97
N PHE A 433 40.13 0.17 -27.97
CA PHE A 433 41.27 -0.59 -28.49
C PHE A 433 41.46 -0.38 -30.00
N PRO A 434 42.71 -0.21 -30.49
CA PRO A 434 42.98 -0.37 -31.91
C PRO A 434 42.65 -1.81 -32.32
N VAL A 435 42.04 -1.98 -33.49
CA VAL A 435 41.36 -3.18 -34.05
C VAL A 435 42.20 -4.47 -34.10
N GLN A 436 43.41 -4.52 -33.54
CA GLN A 436 44.40 -5.60 -33.77
C GLN A 436 44.66 -6.58 -32.62
N ILE A 437 43.98 -6.49 -31.46
CA ILE A 437 44.25 -7.40 -30.32
C ILE A 437 43.05 -8.29 -29.94
N PHE A 438 41.81 -7.80 -30.03
CA PHE A 438 40.61 -8.62 -29.81
C PHE A 438 40.03 -9.01 -31.16
N GLN A 439 40.39 -10.20 -31.65
CA GLN A 439 39.90 -10.72 -32.94
C GLN A 439 38.39 -11.01 -32.92
N ASP A 440 37.82 -11.30 -31.74
CA ASP A 440 36.39 -11.58 -31.52
C ASP A 440 35.67 -10.47 -30.75
N GLU A 441 34.43 -10.17 -31.15
CA GLU A 441 33.58 -9.16 -30.48
C GLU A 441 33.28 -9.51 -29.02
N GLU A 442 33.18 -10.80 -28.69
CA GLU A 442 32.89 -11.30 -27.34
C GLU A 442 33.99 -10.99 -26.31
N ASN A 443 35.20 -10.68 -26.78
CA ASN A 443 36.36 -10.42 -25.92
C ASN A 443 36.64 -8.93 -25.71
N ARG A 444 35.85 -8.04 -26.30
CA ARG A 444 36.00 -6.59 -26.11
C ARG A 444 35.59 -6.19 -24.68
N PRO A 445 36.27 -5.19 -24.09
CA PRO A 445 35.82 -4.63 -22.83
C PRO A 445 34.50 -3.89 -23.03
N THR A 446 33.73 -3.78 -21.95
CA THR A 446 32.58 -2.88 -21.92
C THR A 446 33.02 -1.54 -21.34
N VAL A 447 32.58 -0.44 -21.94
CA VAL A 447 32.80 0.92 -21.44
C VAL A 447 31.49 1.48 -20.95
N GLY A 448 31.51 2.19 -19.84
CA GLY A 448 30.37 2.88 -19.27
C GLY A 448 30.76 4.30 -18.86
N LYS A 449 29.76 5.14 -18.60
CA LYS A 449 29.96 6.56 -18.30
C LYS A 449 28.94 7.06 -17.28
N ILE A 450 29.42 7.82 -16.31
CA ILE A 450 28.60 8.60 -15.37
C ILE A 450 28.89 10.08 -15.62
N LEU A 451 27.84 10.86 -15.89
CA LEU A 451 27.97 12.31 -16.07
C LEU A 451 27.81 13.02 -14.72
N GLY A 452 28.83 13.77 -14.32
CA GLY A 452 28.80 14.63 -13.13
C GLY A 452 28.15 15.99 -13.39
N THR A 453 27.94 16.75 -12.31
CA THR A 453 27.25 18.06 -12.33
C THR A 453 28.00 19.15 -13.10
N SER A 454 29.32 19.02 -13.29
CA SER A 454 30.16 19.99 -14.00
C SER A 454 30.38 19.65 -15.48
N ASN A 455 29.49 18.84 -16.09
CA ASN A 455 29.64 18.35 -17.47
C ASN A 455 30.95 17.56 -17.72
N LYS A 456 31.51 17.03 -16.63
CA LYS A 456 32.67 16.14 -16.59
C LYS A 456 32.19 14.73 -16.28
N ALA A 457 32.87 13.72 -16.79
CA ALA A 457 32.42 12.34 -16.75
C ALA A 457 33.47 11.40 -16.17
N VAL A 458 33.01 10.51 -15.31
CA VAL A 458 33.76 9.34 -14.85
C VAL A 458 33.48 8.21 -15.84
N TYR A 459 34.53 7.63 -16.39
CA TYR A 459 34.44 6.47 -17.27
C TYR A 459 34.67 5.20 -16.48
N GLY A 460 33.88 4.17 -16.76
CA GLY A 460 34.02 2.82 -16.22
C GLY A 460 34.42 1.88 -17.35
N LEU A 461 35.32 0.94 -17.09
CA LEU A 461 35.70 -0.10 -18.04
C LEU A 461 35.70 -1.46 -17.37
N ALA A 462 34.85 -2.36 -17.84
CA ALA A 462 34.84 -3.76 -17.39
C ALA A 462 35.66 -4.61 -18.37
N LEU A 463 36.76 -5.17 -17.87
CA LEU A 463 37.66 -6.06 -18.61
C LEU A 463 37.85 -7.35 -17.80
N LEU A 464 36.98 -8.31 -18.03
CA LEU A 464 36.97 -9.57 -17.30
C LEU A 464 37.66 -10.69 -18.09
N ALA A 465 38.08 -11.74 -17.37
CA ALA A 465 38.60 -12.99 -17.89
C ALA A 465 37.72 -14.14 -17.42
N THR A 466 37.33 -15.01 -18.36
CA THR A 466 36.65 -16.27 -18.06
C THR A 466 37.58 -17.25 -17.33
N PRO A 467 37.09 -18.36 -16.77
CA PRO A 467 37.93 -19.35 -16.10
C PRO A 467 39.04 -19.92 -17.00
N GLN A 468 38.78 -20.03 -18.30
CA GLN A 468 39.73 -20.51 -19.30
C GLN A 468 40.83 -19.45 -19.62
N GLU A 469 40.59 -18.20 -19.26
CA GLU A 469 41.48 -17.04 -19.49
C GLU A 469 42.25 -16.62 -18.22
N ARG A 470 42.18 -17.39 -17.14
CA ARG A 470 42.73 -17.02 -15.80
C ARG A 470 44.24 -16.74 -15.77
N SER A 471 45.01 -17.22 -16.75
CA SER A 471 46.45 -16.93 -16.87
C SER A 471 46.75 -15.58 -17.51
N LEU A 472 45.74 -14.85 -18.01
CA LEU A 472 45.94 -13.56 -18.65
C LEU A 472 46.17 -12.46 -17.62
N THR A 473 47.28 -11.75 -17.78
CA THR A 473 47.60 -10.50 -17.07
C THR A 473 47.36 -9.31 -17.98
N ILE A 474 46.82 -8.23 -17.44
CA ILE A 474 46.78 -6.94 -18.13
C ILE A 474 48.16 -6.28 -17.95
N THR A 475 48.79 -5.97 -19.08
CA THR A 475 50.11 -5.33 -19.14
C THR A 475 50.01 -3.81 -19.01
N ASN A 476 51.13 -3.17 -18.65
CA ASN A 476 51.21 -1.70 -18.56
C ASN A 476 50.86 -1.00 -19.89
N GLU A 477 51.32 -1.55 -21.02
CA GLU A 477 51.05 -0.99 -22.35
C GLU A 477 49.56 -1.04 -22.72
N GLU A 478 48.85 -2.11 -22.35
CA GLU A 478 47.41 -2.23 -22.57
C GLU A 478 46.64 -1.19 -21.76
N ILE A 479 46.96 -1.01 -20.48
CA ILE A 479 46.29 -0.02 -19.62
C ILE A 479 46.56 1.41 -20.09
N LYS A 480 47.80 1.74 -20.46
CA LYS A 480 48.13 3.04 -21.05
C LYS A 480 47.35 3.31 -22.33
N THR A 481 47.19 2.28 -23.17
CA THR A 481 46.42 2.40 -24.42
C THR A 481 44.96 2.70 -24.15
N ILE A 482 44.32 1.93 -23.25
CA ILE A 482 42.92 2.14 -22.82
C ILE A 482 42.74 3.55 -22.25
N TYR A 483 43.59 3.90 -21.28
CA TYR A 483 43.55 5.19 -20.60
C TYR A 483 43.69 6.35 -21.59
N ASN A 484 44.68 6.30 -22.48
CA ASN A 484 44.89 7.34 -23.49
C ASN A 484 43.75 7.42 -24.52
N SER A 485 43.05 6.33 -24.79
CA SER A 485 41.87 6.33 -25.67
C SER A 485 40.68 7.04 -25.01
N LEU A 486 40.39 6.72 -23.74
CA LEU A 486 39.30 7.34 -22.99
C LEU A 486 39.61 8.79 -22.57
N LYS A 487 40.87 9.13 -22.30
CA LYS A 487 41.31 10.49 -21.96
C LYS A 487 41.08 11.51 -23.10
N LYS A 488 40.97 11.04 -24.35
CA LYS A 488 40.65 11.91 -25.50
C LYS A 488 39.19 12.37 -25.53
N GLN A 489 38.32 11.77 -24.72
CA GLN A 489 36.94 12.19 -24.64
C GLN A 489 36.85 13.61 -24.06
N PRO A 490 36.05 14.51 -24.63
CA PRO A 490 36.06 15.94 -24.30
C PRO A 490 35.67 16.22 -22.84
N ASP A 491 34.89 15.34 -22.24
CA ASP A 491 34.39 15.44 -20.88
C ASP A 491 35.10 14.51 -19.89
N PHE A 492 36.21 13.88 -20.27
CA PHE A 492 36.97 13.00 -19.38
C PHE A 492 37.35 13.70 -18.06
N GLN A 493 37.13 12.99 -16.95
CA GLN A 493 37.54 13.35 -15.60
C GLN A 493 38.43 12.29 -14.97
N SER A 494 37.99 11.04 -14.96
CA SER A 494 38.71 9.89 -14.42
C SER A 494 38.23 8.58 -15.05
N LEU A 495 38.99 7.52 -14.83
CA LEU A 495 38.70 6.16 -15.31
C LEU A 495 38.78 5.15 -14.16
N ALA A 496 37.75 4.31 -14.02
CA ALA A 496 37.75 3.14 -13.16
C ALA A 496 37.76 1.86 -14.02
N ILE A 497 38.79 1.03 -13.88
CA ILE A 497 38.92 -0.27 -14.57
C ILE A 497 38.54 -1.40 -13.61
N TYR A 498 37.46 -2.10 -13.91
CA TYR A 498 37.00 -3.28 -13.20
C TYR A 498 37.56 -4.55 -13.86
N THR A 499 38.35 -5.32 -13.12
CA THR A 499 38.95 -6.55 -13.66
C THR A 499 39.12 -7.68 -12.63
N ASN A 500 39.05 -8.92 -13.11
CA ASN A 500 39.51 -10.12 -12.39
C ASN A 500 40.81 -10.71 -12.96
N LYS A 501 41.39 -10.11 -14.02
CA LYS A 501 42.70 -10.50 -14.59
C LYS A 501 43.84 -10.12 -13.66
N GLY A 502 44.97 -10.83 -13.71
CA GLY A 502 46.21 -10.37 -13.07
C GLY A 502 46.63 -8.98 -13.58
N ILE A 503 47.33 -8.18 -12.77
CA ILE A 503 47.81 -6.86 -13.18
C ILE A 503 49.33 -6.87 -13.09
N ASP A 504 50.01 -6.53 -14.17
CA ASP A 504 51.47 -6.40 -14.23
C ASP A 504 51.86 -4.93 -14.47
N ILE A 505 51.66 -4.12 -13.43
CA ILE A 505 51.96 -2.68 -13.39
C ILE A 505 52.60 -2.33 -12.05
N ALA A 506 53.65 -1.50 -12.11
CA ALA A 506 54.23 -0.87 -10.94
C ALA A 506 53.32 0.27 -10.44
N GLN A 507 52.95 0.25 -9.14
CA GLN A 507 51.96 1.17 -8.56
C GLN A 507 52.29 2.65 -8.74
N ASP A 508 53.59 2.99 -8.77
CA ASP A 508 54.13 4.33 -9.00
C ASP A 508 53.92 4.86 -10.43
N THR A 509 53.44 4.02 -11.35
CA THR A 509 53.20 4.39 -12.75
C THR A 509 51.72 4.60 -13.11
N ILE A 510 50.79 4.41 -12.15
CA ILE A 510 49.35 4.58 -12.35
C ILE A 510 49.00 6.07 -12.22
N PRO A 511 48.33 6.70 -13.23
CA PRO A 511 47.85 8.08 -13.12
C PRO A 511 46.90 8.29 -11.93
N GLU A 512 46.92 9.48 -11.33
CA GLU A 512 46.04 9.83 -10.19
C GLU A 512 44.54 9.80 -10.53
N ASP A 513 44.18 9.93 -11.81
CA ASP A 513 42.82 9.88 -12.35
C ASP A 513 42.45 8.50 -12.93
N LEU A 514 43.22 7.46 -12.59
CA LEU A 514 42.99 6.06 -12.97
C LEU A 514 42.93 5.14 -11.74
N ASP A 515 41.77 4.54 -11.52
CA ASP A 515 41.58 3.49 -10.53
C ASP A 515 41.49 2.11 -11.20
N ILE A 516 42.12 1.09 -10.59
CA ILE A 516 41.97 -0.31 -11.00
C ILE A 516 41.39 -1.11 -9.85
N ILE A 517 40.18 -1.63 -10.07
CA ILE A 517 39.33 -2.28 -9.07
C ILE A 517 39.32 -3.78 -9.32
N LYS A 518 39.79 -4.55 -8.32
CA LYS A 518 39.72 -6.01 -8.33
C LYS A 518 38.33 -6.50 -7.96
N VAL A 519 37.68 -7.09 -8.94
CA VAL A 519 36.29 -7.55 -8.90
C VAL A 519 36.00 -8.69 -7.90
N PRO A 520 36.93 -9.61 -7.56
CA PRO A 520 36.68 -10.66 -6.56
C PRO A 520 36.35 -10.17 -5.14
N HIS A 521 36.46 -8.87 -4.84
CA HIS A 521 36.14 -8.31 -3.53
C HIS A 521 34.94 -7.36 -3.57
N ALA A 522 34.75 -6.66 -4.69
CA ALA A 522 33.69 -5.66 -4.86
C ALA A 522 32.30 -6.30 -5.06
N ILE A 523 32.25 -7.43 -5.77
CA ILE A 523 31.02 -8.18 -6.04
C ILE A 523 30.44 -8.84 -4.78
N PHE A 524 31.30 -9.43 -3.95
CA PHE A 524 30.84 -10.12 -2.74
C PHE A 524 30.40 -9.15 -1.65
N SER A 525 31.05 -7.98 -1.55
CA SER A 525 30.64 -6.96 -0.59
C SER A 525 29.33 -6.25 -0.95
N GLU A 526 28.92 -6.26 -2.22
CA GLU A 526 27.65 -5.67 -2.68
C GLU A 526 26.48 -6.66 -2.70
N LEU A 527 26.74 -7.98 -2.74
CA LEU A 527 25.71 -9.01 -2.57
C LEU A 527 25.36 -9.31 -1.11
N GLU A 528 26.24 -8.95 -0.16
CA GLU A 528 25.99 -9.02 1.29
C GLU A 528 25.24 -7.78 1.84
N ARG A 529 24.97 -6.77 1.01
CA ARG A 529 24.19 -5.56 1.34
C ARG A 529 22.87 -5.53 0.59
#